data_AF-A0A4U5M3K1-F1
#
_entry.id   AF-A0A4U5M3K1-F1
#
_cell.length_a   1.000
_cell.length_b   1.000
_cell.length_c   1.000
_cell.angle_alpha   90.00
_cell.angle_beta   90.00
_cell.angle_gamma   90.00
#
_symmetry.space_group_name_H-M   'P 1'
#
loop_
_entity.id
_entity.type
_entity.pdbx_description
1 polymer ?
#
loop_
_entity_poly.entity_id
_entity_poly.type
_entity_poly.pdbx_seq_one_letter_code
_entity_poly.pdbx_strand_id
1 'polypeptide(L)'
;MFTSIAFIDLALSINRITVICNLRIHKLVIQVIQVLAWLFPVIVSAICLTGVTGMTLGSEMMLIFKDESFLLTMVLRKIVFVLITTLLSWSFLIYVILICYLAHHRIRMRGMSRNNSSEKSIAFQKSIAFQAGMAFLFNTAGSLFYHFCLGWVLSHPWAKLVVVFVDMSVYLCLPLAVFLGFNRKLRNEVCQITRFVSVVQSLNKVRY
;
A
#
# COMPACT_ATOMS: atom_id res chain seq x y z
N MET A 1 -7.90 9.28 5.25
CA MET A 1 -6.56 8.74 4.97
C MET A 1 -6.62 7.27 4.51
N PHE A 2 -7.22 6.36 5.28
CA PHE A 2 -7.34 4.94 4.91
C PHE A 2 -8.10 4.67 3.59
N THR A 3 -9.09 5.50 3.24
CA THR A 3 -9.84 5.39 1.97
C THR A 3 -8.94 5.58 0.75
N SER A 4 -8.08 6.60 0.75
CA SER A 4 -7.15 6.87 -0.35
C SER A 4 -6.20 5.70 -0.56
N ILE A 5 -5.70 5.14 0.55
CA ILE A 5 -4.79 4.01 0.53
C ILE A 5 -5.46 2.81 -0.13
N ALA A 6 -6.70 2.49 0.23
CA ALA A 6 -7.45 1.39 -0.36
C ALA A 6 -7.66 1.57 -1.87
N PHE A 7 -7.94 2.80 -2.34
CA PHE A 7 -8.07 3.10 -3.76
C PHE A 7 -6.73 2.98 -4.51
N ILE A 8 -5.64 3.47 -3.91
CA ILE A 8 -4.31 3.36 -4.50
C ILE A 8 -3.92 1.89 -4.62
N ASP A 9 -4.16 1.07 -3.59
CA ASP A 9 -3.84 -0.35 -3.59
C ASP A 9 -4.68 -1.12 -4.63
N LEU A 10 -5.96 -0.78 -4.77
CA LEU A 10 -6.81 -1.31 -5.83
C LEU A 10 -6.29 -0.92 -7.23
N ALA A 11 -5.95 0.36 -7.46
CA ALA A 11 -5.39 0.80 -8.73
C ALA A 11 -4.08 0.07 -9.07
N LEU A 12 -3.23 -0.14 -8.06
CA LEU A 12 -1.95 -0.83 -8.21
C LEU A 12 -2.13 -2.32 -8.50
N SER A 13 -3.07 -2.99 -7.84
CA SER A 13 -3.38 -4.40 -8.10
C SER A 13 -3.95 -4.61 -9.51
N ILE A 14 -4.83 -3.72 -9.99
CA ILE A 14 -5.35 -3.73 -11.36
C ILE A 14 -4.24 -3.47 -12.38
N ASN A 15 -3.34 -2.53 -12.10
CA ASN A 15 -2.21 -2.29 -13.01
C ASN A 15 -1.30 -3.53 -13.10
N ARG A 16 -1.04 -4.20 -11.97
CA ARG A 16 -0.23 -5.43 -11.94
C ARG A 16 -0.90 -6.59 -12.67
N ILE A 17 -2.20 -6.82 -12.53
CA ILE A 17 -2.89 -7.89 -13.28
C ILE A 17 -2.86 -7.61 -14.79
N THR A 18 -3.01 -6.34 -15.20
CA THR A 18 -2.90 -5.90 -16.59
C THR A 18 -1.53 -6.26 -17.16
N VAL A 19 -0.46 -5.94 -16.42
CA VAL A 19 0.93 -6.20 -16.84
C VAL A 19 1.28 -7.69 -16.82
N ILE A 20 0.90 -8.42 -15.78
CA ILE A 20 1.30 -9.83 -15.57
C ILE A 20 0.47 -10.80 -16.43
N CYS A 21 -0.84 -10.57 -16.52
CA CYS A 21 -1.73 -11.42 -17.31
C CYS A 21 -1.81 -10.95 -18.77
N ASN A 22 -1.17 -9.84 -19.13
CA ASN A 22 -1.28 -9.19 -20.44
C ASN A 22 -2.74 -8.95 -20.87
N LEU A 23 -3.60 -8.68 -19.89
CA LEU A 23 -5.01 -8.37 -20.11
C LEU A 23 -5.11 -6.97 -20.71
N ARG A 24 -5.76 -6.82 -21.86
CA ARG A 24 -6.08 -5.50 -22.44
C ARG A 24 -7.22 -4.85 -21.66
N ILE A 25 -6.92 -4.36 -20.47
CA ILE A 25 -7.83 -3.48 -19.75
C ILE A 25 -7.84 -2.13 -20.47
N HIS A 26 -9.03 -1.58 -20.71
CA HIS A 26 -9.18 -0.29 -21.34
C HIS A 26 -8.53 0.79 -20.46
N LYS A 27 -7.64 1.61 -21.02
CA LYS A 27 -6.88 2.65 -20.27
C LYS A 27 -7.79 3.58 -19.47
N LEU A 28 -9.00 3.82 -19.95
CA LEU A 28 -10.03 4.59 -19.26
C LEU A 28 -10.36 4.05 -17.86
N VAL A 29 -10.42 2.73 -17.67
CA VAL A 29 -10.77 2.14 -16.36
C VAL A 29 -9.72 2.49 -15.31
N ILE A 30 -8.44 2.33 -15.67
CA ILE A 30 -7.31 2.67 -14.78
C ILE A 30 -7.33 4.17 -14.47
N GLN A 31 -7.54 5.00 -15.49
CA GLN A 31 -7.58 6.46 -15.33
C GLN A 31 -8.73 6.91 -14.44
N VAL A 32 -9.93 6.33 -14.60
CA VAL A 32 -11.09 6.64 -13.75
C VAL A 32 -10.85 6.25 -12.30
N ILE A 33 -10.32 5.04 -12.05
CA ILE A 33 -10.00 4.59 -10.69
C ILE A 33 -8.96 5.52 -10.04
N GLN A 34 -7.95 5.94 -10.81
CA GLN A 34 -6.93 6.85 -10.32
C GLN A 34 -7.49 8.24 -10.01
N VAL A 35 -8.36 8.79 -10.85
CA VAL A 35 -9.03 10.07 -10.59
C VAL A 35 -9.92 9.97 -9.34
N LEU A 36 -10.67 8.86 -9.18
CA LEU A 36 -11.46 8.61 -7.97
C LEU A 36 -10.58 8.51 -6.72
N ALA A 37 -9.40 7.89 -6.82
CA ALA A 37 -8.45 7.78 -5.72
C ALA A 37 -8.00 9.14 -5.18
N TRP A 38 -7.94 10.16 -6.05
CA TRP A 38 -7.60 11.54 -5.68
C TRP A 38 -8.82 12.34 -5.22
N LEU A 39 -9.95 12.24 -5.91
CA LEU A 39 -11.16 13.00 -5.57
C LEU A 39 -11.74 12.60 -4.22
N PHE A 40 -11.79 11.30 -3.92
CA PHE A 40 -12.45 10.79 -2.72
C PHE A 40 -11.86 11.37 -1.41
N PRO A 41 -10.52 11.36 -1.17
CA PRO A 41 -9.96 11.98 0.02
C PRO A 41 -10.14 13.48 0.07
N VAL A 42 -10.12 14.18 -1.07
CA VAL A 42 -10.37 15.62 -1.11
C VAL A 42 -11.80 15.92 -0.66
N ILE A 43 -12.78 15.17 -1.16
CA ILE A 43 -14.19 15.30 -0.78
C ILE A 43 -14.37 15.01 0.73
N VAL A 44 -13.81 13.90 1.21
CA VAL A 44 -13.90 13.54 2.63
C VAL A 44 -13.23 14.60 3.51
N SER A 45 -12.07 15.13 3.10
CA SER A 45 -11.36 16.17 3.85
C SER A 45 -12.12 17.49 3.83
N ALA A 46 -12.72 17.86 2.70
CA ALA A 46 -13.57 19.04 2.59
C ALA A 46 -14.78 18.94 3.52
N ILE A 47 -15.46 17.78 3.55
CA ILE A 47 -16.58 17.53 4.48
C ILE A 47 -16.13 17.67 5.93
N CYS A 48 -14.96 17.12 6.30
CA CYS A 48 -14.40 17.28 7.64
C CYS A 48 -14.10 18.75 7.98
N LEU A 49 -13.55 19.52 7.03
CA LEU A 49 -13.19 20.93 7.23
C LEU A 49 -14.41 21.86 7.29
N THR A 50 -15.53 21.48 6.66
CA THR A 50 -16.75 22.30 6.64
C THR A 50 -17.45 22.35 8.00
N GLY A 51 -17.03 21.54 8.99
CA GLY A 51 -17.58 21.56 10.35
C GLY A 51 -19.01 21.01 10.50
N VAL A 52 -19.66 20.66 9.38
CA VAL A 52 -21.03 20.11 9.33
C VAL A 52 -21.18 18.81 10.13
N THR A 53 -20.08 18.08 10.32
CA THR A 53 -20.04 16.81 11.04
C THR A 53 -19.74 16.93 12.53
N GLY A 54 -19.65 18.16 13.09
CA GLY A 54 -19.25 18.36 14.50
C GLY A 54 -17.82 17.89 14.81
N MET A 55 -17.05 17.51 13.78
CA MET A 55 -15.69 17.03 13.91
C MET A 55 -14.75 18.21 14.12
N THR A 56 -14.59 18.64 15.36
CA THR A 56 -13.62 19.69 15.71
C THR A 56 -12.22 19.08 15.78
N LEU A 57 -11.26 19.72 15.11
CA LEU A 57 -9.83 19.49 15.33
C LEU A 57 -9.51 20.09 16.70
N GLY A 58 -9.73 19.32 17.76
CA GLY A 58 -9.40 19.75 19.12
C GLY A 58 -7.92 20.08 19.24
N SER A 59 -7.61 21.23 19.85
CA SER A 59 -6.25 21.80 20.02
C SER A 59 -5.24 20.86 20.72
N GLU A 60 -5.70 19.76 21.32
CA GLU A 60 -4.88 18.88 22.16
C GLU A 60 -4.59 17.51 21.51
N MET A 61 -5.31 17.09 20.45
CA MET A 61 -5.07 15.75 19.88
C MET A 61 -5.38 15.71 18.39
N MET A 62 -4.41 15.25 17.60
CA MET A 62 -4.52 14.89 16.17
C MET A 62 -5.44 13.66 15.94
N LEU A 63 -6.56 13.57 16.64
CA LEU A 63 -7.60 12.58 16.40
C LEU A 63 -8.93 13.31 16.42
N ILE A 64 -9.64 13.16 15.31
CA ILE A 64 -11.01 13.59 15.10
C ILE A 64 -11.83 13.05 16.28
N PHE A 65 -12.18 13.93 17.23
CA PHE A 65 -13.07 13.55 18.32
C PHE A 65 -14.42 13.20 17.72
N LYS A 66 -14.88 12.02 18.09
CA LYS A 66 -16.08 11.39 17.58
C LYS A 66 -17.22 11.73 18.53
N ASP A 67 -17.76 12.93 18.38
CA ASP A 67 -19.04 13.25 19.00
C ASP A 67 -20.12 12.41 18.30
N GLU A 68 -20.50 11.30 18.95
CA GLU A 68 -21.54 10.38 18.46
C GLU A 68 -22.96 11.00 18.51
N SER A 69 -23.08 12.23 19.00
CA SER A 69 -24.31 13.01 19.05
C SER A 69 -24.82 13.41 17.66
N PHE A 70 -23.99 13.39 16.62
CA PHE A 70 -24.41 13.69 15.25
C PHE A 70 -24.66 12.42 14.41
N LEU A 71 -25.92 12.21 14.02
CA LEU A 71 -26.34 11.10 13.12
C LEU A 71 -25.53 11.04 11.82
N LEU A 72 -25.13 12.21 11.29
CA LEU A 72 -24.34 12.31 10.05
C LEU A 72 -22.97 11.61 10.18
N THR A 73 -22.35 11.70 11.36
CA THR A 73 -21.04 11.11 11.66
C THR A 73 -21.11 9.58 11.71
N MET A 74 -22.21 9.03 12.24
CA MET A 74 -22.45 7.59 12.27
C MET A 74 -22.66 7.01 10.86
N VAL A 75 -23.44 7.71 10.02
CA VAL A 75 -23.70 7.32 8.64
C VAL A 75 -22.42 7.37 7.81
N LEU A 76 -21.67 8.46 7.90
CA LEU A 76 -20.40 8.61 7.18
C LEU A 76 -19.40 7.52 7.55
N ARG A 77 -19.29 7.18 8.85
CA ARG A 77 -18.42 6.09 9.32
C ARG A 77 -18.82 4.74 8.74
N LYS A 78 -20.11 4.42 8.69
CA LYS A 78 -20.61 3.17 8.09
C LYS A 78 -20.30 3.11 6.59
N ILE A 79 -20.54 4.20 5.86
CA ILE A 79 -20.24 4.30 4.42
C ILE A 79 -18.75 4.08 4.18
N VAL A 80 -17.89 4.80 4.91
CA VAL A 80 -16.44 4.68 4.79
C VAL A 80 -15.96 3.27 5.13
N PHE A 81 -16.50 2.66 6.18
CA PHE A 81 -16.16 1.29 6.56
C PHE A 81 -16.53 0.29 5.46
N VAL A 82 -17.77 0.30 4.98
CA VAL A 82 -18.24 -0.58 3.90
C VAL A 82 -17.40 -0.38 2.64
N LEU A 83 -17.09 0.87 2.29
CA LEU A 83 -16.27 1.20 1.13
C LEU A 83 -14.83 0.66 1.27
N ILE A 84 -14.18 0.85 2.42
CA ILE A 84 -12.83 0.30 2.65
C ILE A 84 -12.84 -1.23 2.60
N THR A 85 -13.80 -1.87 3.28
CA THR A 85 -13.89 -3.34 3.31
C THR A 85 -14.11 -3.89 1.90
N THR A 86 -15.01 -3.30 1.12
CA THR A 86 -15.27 -3.75 -0.26
C THR A 86 -14.04 -3.57 -1.16
N LEU A 87 -13.34 -2.43 -1.10
CA LEU A 87 -12.10 -2.19 -1.85
C LEU A 87 -10.99 -3.19 -1.49
N LEU A 88 -10.83 -3.49 -0.21
CA LEU A 88 -9.87 -4.50 0.27
C LEU A 88 -10.25 -5.91 -0.21
N SER A 89 -11.54 -6.28 -0.17
CA SER A 89 -12.02 -7.56 -0.68
C SER A 89 -11.76 -7.72 -2.18
N TRP A 90 -12.02 -6.68 -2.98
CA TRP A 90 -11.70 -6.68 -4.41
C TRP A 90 -10.21 -6.83 -4.67
N SER A 91 -9.38 -6.09 -3.93
CA SER A 91 -7.93 -6.18 -4.04
C SER A 91 -7.42 -7.58 -3.68
N PHE A 92 -7.97 -8.19 -2.63
CA PHE A 92 -7.66 -9.56 -2.24
C PHE A 92 -8.01 -10.57 -3.33
N LEU A 93 -9.20 -10.47 -3.93
CA LEU A 93 -9.62 -11.32 -5.03
C LEU A 93 -8.68 -11.22 -6.23
N ILE A 94 -8.26 -10.01 -6.60
CA ILE A 94 -7.28 -9.78 -7.67
C ILE A 94 -5.96 -10.49 -7.34
N TYR A 95 -5.48 -10.40 -6.10
CA TYR A 95 -4.26 -11.08 -5.68
C TYR A 95 -4.38 -12.61 -5.71
N VAL A 96 -5.52 -13.16 -5.29
CA VAL A 96 -5.79 -14.60 -5.38
C VAL A 96 -5.74 -15.05 -6.85
N ILE A 97 -6.42 -14.34 -7.75
CA ILE A 97 -6.41 -14.64 -9.19
C ILE A 97 -4.98 -14.59 -9.73
N LEU A 98 -4.21 -13.59 -9.32
CA LEU A 98 -2.83 -13.39 -9.77
C LEU A 98 -1.91 -14.53 -9.29
N ILE A 99 -2.06 -15.00 -8.05
CA ILE A 99 -1.34 -16.16 -7.52
C ILE A 99 -1.73 -17.43 -8.28
N CYS A 100 -3.03 -17.67 -8.48
CA CYS A 100 -3.53 -18.82 -9.25
C CYS A 100 -2.99 -18.82 -10.68
N TYR A 101 -3.00 -17.65 -11.35
CA TYR A 101 -2.45 -17.48 -12.70
C TYR A 101 -0.95 -17.80 -12.75
N LEU A 102 -0.16 -17.26 -11.81
CA LEU A 102 1.27 -17.54 -11.73
C LEU A 102 1.58 -19.01 -11.42
N ALA A 103 0.77 -19.66 -10.57
CA ALA A 103 0.89 -21.07 -10.26
C ALA A 103 0.59 -21.94 -11.50
N HIS A 104 -0.52 -21.66 -12.20
CA HIS A 104 -0.90 -22.34 -13.43
C HIS A 104 0.17 -22.18 -14.52
N HIS A 105 0.67 -20.96 -14.71
CA HIS A 105 1.74 -20.68 -15.68
C HIS A 105 3.04 -21.42 -15.32
N ARG A 106 3.38 -21.54 -14.03
CA ARG A 106 4.55 -22.33 -13.57
C ARG A 106 4.39 -23.81 -13.90
N ILE A 107 3.20 -24.37 -13.72
CA ILE A 107 2.93 -25.79 -14.01
C ILE A 107 3.03 -26.04 -15.51
N ARG A 108 2.40 -25.18 -16.33
CA ARG A 108 2.44 -25.28 -17.80
C ARG A 108 3.85 -25.16 -18.38
N MET A 109 4.66 -24.22 -17.88
CA MET A 109 6.03 -24.00 -18.35
C MET A 109 7.03 -25.07 -17.87
N ARG A 110 6.69 -25.87 -16.86
CA ARG A 110 7.54 -27.01 -16.43
C ARG A 110 7.61 -28.12 -17.50
N GLY A 111 6.67 -28.16 -18.44
CA GLY A 111 6.62 -29.14 -19.53
C GLY A 111 7.23 -28.69 -20.86
N MET A 112 7.55 -27.40 -21.04
CA MET A 112 8.09 -26.86 -22.29
C MET A 112 9.55 -26.41 -22.10
N SER A 113 10.41 -26.85 -23.01
CA SER A 113 11.87 -26.74 -22.96
C SER A 113 12.38 -25.36 -22.52
N ARG A 114 13.38 -25.41 -21.64
CA ARG A 114 13.93 -24.33 -20.81
C ARG A 114 14.69 -23.31 -21.64
N ASN A 115 14.00 -22.26 -22.09
CA ASN A 115 14.64 -21.13 -22.74
C ASN A 115 15.08 -20.08 -21.70
N ASN A 116 16.39 -19.88 -21.53
CA ASN A 116 17.00 -19.12 -20.42
C ASN A 116 16.60 -17.62 -20.33
N SER A 117 16.13 -17.01 -21.42
CA SER A 117 15.70 -15.60 -21.42
C SER A 117 14.29 -15.42 -20.85
N SER A 118 13.39 -16.38 -21.12
CA SER A 118 12.01 -16.35 -20.64
C SER A 118 11.93 -16.58 -19.14
N GLU A 119 12.79 -17.46 -18.59
CA GLU A 119 12.85 -17.78 -17.16
C GLU A 119 13.17 -16.56 -16.28
N LYS A 120 14.07 -15.66 -16.74
CA LYS A 120 14.42 -14.42 -16.00
C LYS A 120 13.26 -13.43 -15.93
N SER A 121 12.50 -13.27 -17.03
CA SER A 121 11.34 -12.36 -17.06
C SER A 121 10.22 -12.85 -16.13
N ILE A 122 10.01 -14.17 -16.07
CA ILE A 122 8.99 -14.79 -15.21
C ILE A 122 9.39 -14.71 -13.73
N ALA A 123 10.66 -14.92 -13.41
CA ALA A 123 11.16 -14.76 -12.05
C ALA A 123 10.99 -13.32 -11.55
N PHE A 124 11.24 -12.34 -12.41
CA PHE A 124 11.02 -10.92 -12.10
C PHE A 124 9.53 -10.61 -11.85
N GLN A 125 8.63 -11.08 -12.74
CA GLN A 125 7.17 -10.92 -12.56
C GLN A 125 6.66 -11.56 -11.27
N LYS A 126 7.15 -12.76 -10.92
CA LYS A 126 6.82 -13.44 -9.65
C LYS A 126 7.30 -12.64 -8.44
N SER A 127 8.49 -12.07 -8.51
CA SER A 127 9.04 -11.25 -7.43
C SER A 127 8.20 -9.99 -7.21
N ILE A 128 7.77 -9.32 -8.28
CA ILE A 128 6.89 -8.15 -8.21
C ILE A 128 5.54 -8.53 -7.62
N ALA A 129 4.95 -9.64 -8.07
CA ALA A 129 3.69 -10.14 -7.56
C ALA A 129 3.76 -10.48 -6.07
N PHE A 130 4.82 -11.16 -5.64
CA PHE A 130 5.04 -11.51 -4.25
C PHE A 130 5.25 -10.28 -3.37
N GLN A 131 6.06 -9.32 -3.84
CA GLN A 131 6.22 -8.02 -3.18
C GLN A 131 4.88 -7.30 -2.99
N ALA A 132 4.03 -7.33 -4.02
CA ALA A 132 2.69 -6.77 -3.97
C ALA A 132 1.83 -7.44 -2.89
N GLY A 133 1.79 -8.77 -2.91
CA GLY A 133 0.98 -9.56 -2.00
C GLY A 133 1.41 -9.36 -0.54
N MET A 134 2.72 -9.28 -0.30
CA MET A 134 3.24 -8.95 1.03
C MET A 134 2.82 -7.56 1.48
N ALA A 135 2.94 -6.55 0.61
CA ALA A 135 2.50 -5.18 0.94
C ALA A 135 1.00 -5.13 1.25
N PHE A 136 0.18 -5.81 0.44
CA PHE A 136 -1.25 -5.94 0.67
C PHE A 136 -1.58 -6.63 1.99
N LEU A 137 -0.88 -7.73 2.32
CA LEU A 137 -1.07 -8.44 3.59
C LEU A 137 -0.74 -7.56 4.79
N PHE A 138 0.36 -6.82 4.75
CA PHE A 138 0.73 -5.89 5.81
C PHE A 138 -0.28 -4.74 5.93
N ASN A 139 -0.73 -4.16 4.82
CA ASN A 139 -1.77 -3.11 4.83
C ASN A 139 -3.10 -3.63 5.39
N THR A 140 -3.51 -4.83 5.00
CA THR A 140 -4.75 -5.46 5.49
C THR A 140 -4.64 -5.80 6.97
N ALA A 141 -3.51 -6.37 7.40
CA ALA A 141 -3.24 -6.65 8.80
C ALA A 141 -3.23 -5.37 9.64
N GLY A 142 -2.60 -4.29 9.14
CA GLY A 142 -2.60 -2.98 9.76
C GLY A 142 -4.01 -2.39 9.87
N SER A 143 -4.81 -2.48 8.80
CA SER A 143 -6.21 -2.01 8.81
C SER A 143 -7.09 -2.81 9.77
N LEU A 144 -6.91 -4.13 9.87
CA LEU A 144 -7.63 -4.97 10.82
C LEU A 144 -7.19 -4.66 12.25
N PHE A 145 -5.89 -4.56 12.49
CA PHE A 145 -5.34 -4.17 13.79
C PHE A 145 -5.86 -2.80 14.21
N TYR A 146 -5.91 -1.84 13.28
CA TYR A 146 -6.50 -0.53 13.51
C TYR A 146 -7.97 -0.67 13.90
N HIS A 147 -8.79 -1.42 13.18
CA HIS A 147 -10.22 -1.52 13.50
C HIS A 147 -10.54 -2.30 14.79
N PHE A 148 -9.81 -3.38 15.10
CA PHE A 148 -10.07 -4.23 16.26
C PHE A 148 -9.34 -3.77 17.52
N CYS A 149 -8.07 -3.35 17.40
CA CYS A 149 -7.26 -2.97 18.56
C CYS A 149 -7.36 -1.49 18.91
N LEU A 150 -7.97 -0.63 18.08
CA LEU A 150 -8.11 0.80 18.39
C LEU A 150 -8.72 1.05 19.76
N GLY A 151 -9.79 0.31 20.10
CA GLY A 151 -10.52 0.55 21.35
C GLY A 151 -9.64 0.35 22.58
N TRP A 152 -8.71 -0.61 22.52
CA TRP A 152 -7.78 -0.91 23.60
C TRP A 152 -6.57 0.03 23.59
N VAL A 153 -6.02 0.27 22.40
CA VAL A 153 -4.80 1.07 22.19
C VAL A 153 -5.06 2.56 22.40
N LEU A 154 -6.24 3.08 22.08
CA LEU A 154 -6.60 4.50 22.23
C LEU A 154 -6.74 4.97 23.68
N SER A 155 -6.78 4.04 24.65
CA SER A 155 -6.82 4.35 26.08
C SER A 155 -5.60 5.16 26.53
N HIS A 156 -4.48 5.06 25.81
CA HIS A 156 -3.26 5.81 26.12
C HIS A 156 -2.97 6.89 25.06
N PRO A 157 -2.66 8.14 25.47
CA PRO A 157 -2.40 9.25 24.55
C PRO A 157 -1.15 9.01 23.69
N TRP A 158 -0.10 8.40 24.25
CA TRP A 158 1.13 8.08 23.52
C TRP A 158 0.94 7.02 22.44
N ALA A 159 0.04 6.07 22.67
CA ALA A 159 -0.22 4.98 21.74
C ALA A 159 -0.84 5.49 20.43
N LYS A 160 -1.58 6.60 20.46
CA LYS A 160 -2.10 7.30 19.27
C LYS A 160 -0.98 7.73 18.32
N LEU A 161 0.06 8.35 18.89
CA LEU A 161 1.19 8.88 18.14
C LEU A 161 2.03 7.74 17.55
N VAL A 162 2.23 6.67 18.33
CA VAL A 162 2.90 5.45 17.87
C VAL A 162 2.15 4.81 16.71
N VAL A 163 0.82 4.69 16.77
CA VAL A 163 0.02 4.10 15.69
C VAL A 163 0.16 4.90 14.39
N VAL A 164 0.04 6.23 14.45
CA VAL A 164 0.22 7.09 13.26
C VAL A 164 1.64 6.97 12.70
N PHE A 165 2.66 6.96 13.56
CA PHE A 165 4.04 6.83 13.14
C PHE A 165 4.35 5.48 12.51
N VAL A 166 3.83 4.40 13.10
CA VAL A 166 3.97 3.03 12.57
C VAL A 166 3.27 2.93 11.23
N ASP A 167 2.03 3.44 11.09
CA ASP A 167 1.34 3.45 9.81
C ASP A 167 2.15 4.18 8.73
N MET A 168 2.59 5.41 9.01
CA MET A 168 3.42 6.18 8.07
C MET A 168 4.71 5.43 7.70
N SER A 169 5.36 4.82 8.70
CA SER A 169 6.59 4.04 8.51
C SER A 169 6.33 2.80 7.67
N VAL A 170 5.23 2.09 7.87
CA VAL A 170 4.84 0.94 7.04
C VAL A 170 4.59 1.42 5.60
N TYR A 171 3.89 2.52 5.39
CA TYR A 171 3.63 3.00 4.02
C TYR A 171 4.86 3.51 3.27
N LEU A 172 5.82 4.16 3.96
CA LEU A 172 7.05 4.63 3.32
C LEU A 172 8.11 3.53 3.21
N CYS A 173 8.38 2.85 4.32
CA CYS A 173 9.50 1.93 4.42
C CYS A 173 9.16 0.56 3.85
N LEU A 174 7.92 0.08 3.92
CA LEU A 174 7.60 -1.27 3.44
C LEU A 174 7.76 -1.41 1.91
N PRO A 175 7.24 -0.50 1.06
CA PRO A 175 7.46 -0.59 -0.38
C PRO A 175 8.95 -0.51 -0.72
N LEU A 176 9.70 0.36 -0.04
CA LEU A 176 11.14 0.53 -0.20
C LEU A 176 11.92 -0.71 0.22
N ALA A 177 11.66 -1.23 1.43
CA ALA A 177 12.33 -2.40 2.00
C ALA A 177 12.04 -3.65 1.17
N VAL A 178 10.79 -3.84 0.74
CA VAL A 178 10.43 -4.96 -0.12
C VAL A 178 11.04 -4.79 -1.52
N PHE A 179 11.10 -3.57 -2.08
CA PHE A 179 11.74 -3.33 -3.37
C PHE A 179 13.25 -3.62 -3.33
N LEU A 180 13.93 -3.13 -2.28
CA LEU A 180 15.37 -3.35 -2.07
C LEU A 180 15.69 -4.83 -1.79
N GLY A 181 14.86 -5.50 -0.99
CA GLY A 181 15.04 -6.90 -0.61
C GLY A 181 14.95 -7.85 -1.81
N PHE A 182 14.02 -7.59 -2.72
CA PHE A 182 13.73 -8.48 -3.85
C PHE A 182 14.53 -8.18 -5.12
N ASN A 183 14.92 -6.92 -5.36
CA ASN A 183 15.81 -6.58 -6.48
C ASN A 183 17.28 -6.78 -6.13
N ARG A 184 17.79 -8.01 -6.23
CA ARG A 184 19.23 -8.30 -6.06
C ARG A 184 20.14 -7.43 -6.93
N LYS A 185 19.70 -7.09 -8.15
CA LYS A 185 20.46 -6.26 -9.09
C LYS A 185 20.60 -4.83 -8.58
N LEU A 186 19.49 -4.24 -8.14
CA LEU A 186 19.47 -2.90 -7.56
C LEU A 186 20.19 -2.85 -6.20
N ARG A 187 20.07 -3.91 -5.39
CA ARG A 187 20.82 -4.03 -4.13
C ARG A 187 22.33 -4.01 -4.35
N ASN A 188 22.80 -4.69 -5.41
CA ASN A 188 24.22 -4.65 -5.76
C ASN A 188 24.65 -3.25 -6.22
N GLU A 189 23.82 -2.53 -6.97
CA GLU A 189 24.10 -1.14 -7.37
C GLU A 189 24.08 -0.16 -6.19
N VAL A 190 23.08 -0.25 -5.31
CA VAL A 190 23.00 0.58 -4.09
C VAL A 190 24.19 0.30 -3.18
N CYS A 191 24.55 -0.97 -2.93
CA CYS A 191 25.74 -1.30 -2.15
C CYS A 191 27.05 -0.84 -2.80
N GLN A 192 27.14 -0.79 -4.12
CA GLN A 192 28.29 -0.23 -4.83
C GLN A 192 28.38 1.29 -4.63
N ILE A 193 27.25 2.00 -4.69
CA ILE A 193 27.19 3.44 -4.40
C ILE A 193 27.59 3.72 -2.94
N THR A 194 27.11 2.92 -1.98
CA THR A 194 27.49 3.08 -0.56
C THR A 194 28.98 2.86 -0.34
N ARG A 195 29.59 1.88 -1.03
CA ARG A 195 31.05 1.69 -1.02
C ARG A 195 31.77 2.89 -1.62
N PHE A 196 31.28 3.43 -2.74
CA PHE A 196 31.89 4.58 -3.39
C PHE A 196 31.87 5.82 -2.48
N VAL A 197 30.73 6.11 -1.84
CA VAL A 197 30.59 7.21 -0.87
C VAL A 197 31.55 7.02 0.33
N SER A 198 31.68 5.79 0.85
CA SER A 198 32.61 5.51 1.95
C SER A 198 34.09 5.70 1.56
N VAL A 199 34.45 5.41 0.32
CA VAL A 199 35.81 5.62 -0.22
C VAL A 199 36.09 7.11 -0.45
N VAL A 200 35.11 7.86 -0.94
CA VAL A 200 35.26 9.33 -1.11
C VAL A 200 35.39 10.01 0.26
N GLN A 201 34.61 9.58 1.26
CA GLN A 201 34.72 10.11 2.62
C GLN A 201 36.05 9.75 3.29
N SER A 202 36.61 8.55 3.06
CA SER A 202 37.94 8.19 3.59
C SER A 202 39.06 8.98 2.92
N LEU A 203 38.97 9.25 1.61
CA LEU A 203 39.92 10.09 0.89
C LEU A 203 39.89 11.56 1.34
N ASN A 204 38.73 12.09 1.71
CA ASN A 204 38.62 13.46 2.22
C ASN A 204 39.15 13.61 3.66
N LYS A 205 39.19 12.52 4.44
CA LYS A 205 39.74 12.52 5.81
C LYS A 205 41.27 12.50 5.86
N VAL A 206 41.95 12.13 4.77
CA VAL A 206 43.42 12.08 4.68
C VAL A 206 44.01 13.44 4.30
N ARG A 207 43.17 14.44 3.97
CA ARG A 207 43.59 15.75 3.46
C ARG A 207 43.66 16.87 4.52
N TYR A 208 43.55 16.53 5.81
CA TYR A 208 43.73 17.44 6.94
C TYR A 208 44.78 16.91 7.90
#